data_AF-A0AAI9Z0E4-F1
#
_entry.id   AF-A0AAI9Z0E4-F1
#
_cell.length_a   1.000
_cell.length_b   1.000
_cell.length_c   1.000
_cell.angle_alpha   90.00
_cell.angle_beta   90.00
_cell.angle_gamma   90.00
#
_symmetry.space_group_name_H-M   'P 1'
#
loop_
_entity.id
_entity.type
_entity.pdbx_description
1 polymer ?
#
loop_
_entity_poly.entity_id
_entity_poly.type
_entity_poly.pdbx_seq_one_letter_code
_entity_poly.pdbx_strand_id
1 'polypeptide(L)'
;MDGLNDYRTTRVAEVLSDFRTLQYYIAAAPTDPSNMEDYYTEGWAALRQCSLDGQHILNCAADTSVPQASGGTLEQEKAELRQCLLDAFSRRHECQKIYLRQAAAQRWVTNRDGILQGARPNSRNQSHLRACDQQLRAELATVTDEAIYNELQASDAAMGRWTAEDPSQRAVQRWLRARRP
;
A
#
# COMPACT_ATOMS: atom_id res chain seq x y z
N MET A 1 -22.86 25.90 -2.15
CA MET A 1 -23.24 24.68 -2.89
C MET A 1 -22.60 24.68 -4.27
N ASP A 2 -21.66 23.76 -4.50
CA ASP A 2 -20.92 23.63 -5.78
C ASP A 2 -21.47 22.52 -6.70
N GLY A 3 -22.40 21.69 -6.23
CA GLY A 3 -23.03 20.63 -7.04
C GLY A 3 -22.11 19.45 -7.34
N LEU A 4 -20.98 19.29 -6.63
CA LEU A 4 -19.97 18.27 -6.93
C LEU A 4 -20.06 17.03 -6.02
N ASN A 5 -21.08 16.91 -5.16
CA ASN A 5 -21.18 15.80 -4.19
C ASN A 5 -21.29 14.43 -4.90
N ASP A 6 -21.99 14.32 -6.03
CA ASP A 6 -22.07 13.07 -6.79
C ASP A 6 -20.70 12.60 -7.31
N TYR A 7 -19.87 13.55 -7.76
CA TYR A 7 -18.48 13.27 -8.16
C TYR A 7 -17.63 12.81 -6.96
N ARG A 8 -17.79 13.45 -5.80
CA ARG A 8 -17.11 13.07 -4.55
C ARG A 8 -17.52 11.67 -4.09
N THR A 9 -18.81 11.36 -4.12
CA THR A 9 -19.32 10.03 -3.77
C THR A 9 -18.74 8.96 -4.69
N THR A 10 -18.74 9.22 -6.00
CA THR A 10 -18.13 8.30 -6.99
C THR A 10 -16.65 8.10 -6.70
N ARG A 11 -15.92 9.19 -6.47
CA ARG A 11 -14.48 9.12 -6.19
C ARG A 11 -14.14 8.36 -4.91
N VAL A 12 -14.91 8.56 -3.85
CA VAL A 12 -14.78 7.77 -2.60
C VAL A 12 -15.00 6.28 -2.89
N ALA A 13 -16.02 5.93 -3.67
CA ALA A 13 -16.32 4.53 -4.01
C ALA A 13 -15.21 3.87 -4.82
N GLU A 14 -14.63 4.57 -5.81
CA GLU A 14 -13.49 4.08 -6.60
C GLU A 14 -12.29 3.75 -5.71
N VAL A 15 -11.90 4.69 -4.84
CA VAL A 15 -10.73 4.55 -3.96
C VAL A 15 -10.95 3.43 -2.94
N LEU A 16 -12.16 3.28 -2.41
CA LEU A 16 -12.51 2.17 -1.51
C LEU A 16 -12.47 0.81 -2.23
N SER A 17 -12.87 0.75 -3.50
CA SER A 17 -12.80 -0.46 -4.31
C SER A 17 -11.35 -0.90 -4.55
N ASP A 18 -10.47 0.04 -4.90
CA ASP A 18 -9.04 -0.21 -5.06
C ASP A 18 -8.43 -0.68 -3.74
N PHE A 19 -8.75 0.01 -2.63
CA PHE A 19 -8.29 -0.39 -1.29
C PHE A 19 -8.69 -1.83 -0.98
N ARG A 20 -9.97 -2.20 -1.18
CA ARG A 20 -10.45 -3.57 -0.95
C ARG A 20 -9.68 -4.61 -1.78
N THR A 21 -9.34 -4.27 -3.01
CA THR A 21 -8.55 -5.15 -3.89
C THR A 21 -7.15 -5.35 -3.31
N LEU A 22 -6.50 -4.29 -2.82
CA LEU A 22 -5.19 -4.39 -2.18
C LEU A 22 -5.25 -5.20 -0.87
N GLN A 23 -6.30 -5.03 -0.06
CA GLN A 23 -6.50 -5.82 1.16
C GLN A 23 -6.47 -7.32 0.87
N TYR A 24 -7.16 -7.75 -0.21
CA TYR A 24 -7.18 -9.14 -0.62
C TYR A 24 -5.77 -9.65 -0.97
N TYR A 25 -5.02 -8.92 -1.78
CA TYR A 25 -3.67 -9.34 -2.19
C TYR A 25 -2.66 -9.35 -1.03
N ILE A 26 -2.78 -8.40 -0.10
CA ILE A 26 -1.93 -8.35 1.09
C ILE A 26 -2.21 -9.55 2.00
N ALA A 27 -3.50 -9.86 2.22
CA ALA A 27 -3.90 -10.98 3.07
C ALA A 27 -3.55 -12.37 2.47
N ALA A 28 -3.46 -12.46 1.14
CA ALA A 28 -3.14 -13.71 0.45
C ALA A 28 -1.64 -14.03 0.39
N ALA A 29 -0.78 -13.13 0.85
CA ALA A 29 0.67 -13.29 0.77
C ALA A 29 1.19 -14.40 1.71
N PRO A 30 2.17 -15.21 1.29
CA PRO A 30 2.78 -16.18 2.18
C PRO A 30 3.66 -15.47 3.22
N THR A 31 3.53 -15.84 4.49
CA THR A 31 4.34 -15.30 5.60
C THR A 31 5.45 -16.24 6.04
N ASP A 32 5.33 -17.53 5.70
CA ASP A 32 6.21 -18.58 6.20
C ASP A 32 6.80 -19.40 5.04
N PRO A 33 8.12 -19.65 5.05
CA PRO A 33 8.75 -20.51 4.06
C PRO A 33 8.38 -21.98 4.28
N SER A 34 8.39 -22.77 3.21
CA SER A 34 8.32 -24.22 3.34
C SER A 34 9.57 -24.83 4.00
N ASN A 35 10.73 -24.19 3.85
CA ASN A 35 11.97 -24.55 4.53
C ASN A 35 12.30 -23.52 5.62
N MET A 36 12.32 -23.96 6.88
CA MET A 36 12.60 -23.08 8.02
C MET A 36 14.03 -22.51 8.05
N GLU A 37 14.98 -23.07 7.29
CA GLU A 37 16.30 -22.46 7.10
C GLU A 37 16.22 -21.08 6.42
N ASP A 38 15.17 -20.84 5.62
CA ASP A 38 14.95 -19.55 4.96
C ASP A 38 14.18 -18.56 5.85
N TYR A 39 13.75 -18.96 7.06
CA TYR A 39 12.90 -18.12 7.90
C TYR A 39 13.51 -16.73 8.16
N TYR A 40 14.81 -16.66 8.48
CA TYR A 40 15.50 -15.41 8.78
C TYR A 40 16.10 -14.70 7.56
N THR A 41 15.84 -15.19 6.36
CA THR A 41 16.33 -14.54 5.15
C THR A 41 15.54 -13.28 4.83
N GLU A 42 16.17 -12.36 4.09
CA GLU A 42 15.71 -10.99 3.94
C GLU A 42 14.32 -10.89 3.28
N GLY A 43 14.05 -11.66 2.22
CA GLY A 43 12.73 -11.64 1.57
C GLY A 43 11.62 -12.20 2.45
N TRP A 44 11.87 -13.27 3.19
CA TRP A 44 10.88 -13.81 4.13
C TRP A 44 10.63 -12.89 5.32
N ALA A 45 11.67 -12.22 5.82
CA ALA A 45 11.50 -11.16 6.82
C ALA A 45 10.66 -9.99 6.28
N ALA A 46 10.89 -9.57 5.03
CA ALA A 46 10.12 -8.52 4.38
C ALA A 46 8.65 -8.91 4.20
N LEU A 47 8.34 -10.14 3.80
CA LEU A 47 6.96 -10.64 3.67
C LEU A 47 6.20 -10.61 4.99
N ARG A 48 6.83 -11.07 6.08
CA ARG A 48 6.22 -11.00 7.41
C ARG A 48 5.99 -9.57 7.86
N GLN A 49 6.94 -8.67 7.61
CA GLN A 49 6.75 -7.26 7.91
C GLN A 49 5.57 -6.68 7.13
N CYS A 50 5.44 -7.00 5.83
CA CYS A 50 4.31 -6.57 5.02
C CYS A 50 2.97 -7.09 5.56
N SER A 51 2.93 -8.33 6.06
CA SER A 51 1.72 -8.88 6.72
C SER A 51 1.36 -8.11 7.99
N LEU A 52 2.34 -7.76 8.83
CA LEU A 52 2.11 -6.97 10.05
C LEU A 52 1.63 -5.55 9.72
N ASP A 53 2.31 -4.89 8.78
CA ASP A 53 1.94 -3.55 8.30
C ASP A 53 0.52 -3.56 7.69
N GLY A 54 0.20 -4.62 6.93
CA GLY A 54 -1.11 -4.88 6.37
C GLY A 54 -2.19 -5.02 7.44
N GLN A 55 -1.96 -5.84 8.46
CA GLN A 55 -2.90 -5.96 9.58
C GLN A 55 -3.07 -4.64 10.32
N HIS A 56 -2.00 -3.87 10.50
CA HIS A 56 -2.05 -2.57 11.15
C HIS A 56 -2.96 -1.59 10.41
N ILE A 57 -2.77 -1.42 9.09
CA ILE A 57 -3.59 -0.49 8.30
C ILE A 57 -5.07 -0.93 8.21
N LEU A 58 -5.33 -2.24 8.28
CA LEU A 58 -6.68 -2.80 8.36
C LEU A 58 -7.36 -2.49 9.70
N ASN A 59 -6.62 -2.63 10.80
CA ASN A 59 -7.14 -2.43 12.16
C ASN A 59 -7.20 -0.95 12.58
N CYS A 60 -6.52 -0.06 11.86
CA CYS A 60 -6.60 1.37 12.10
C CYS A 60 -8.06 1.85 12.00
N ALA A 61 -8.57 2.48 13.06
CA ALA A 61 -9.90 3.06 13.05
C ALA A 61 -10.00 4.19 12.00
N ALA A 62 -11.14 4.24 11.30
CA ALA A 62 -11.44 5.34 10.40
C ALA A 62 -11.62 6.64 11.19
N ASP A 63 -11.12 7.74 10.65
CA ASP A 63 -11.30 9.05 11.26
C ASP A 63 -12.71 9.59 10.98
N THR A 64 -13.62 9.39 11.92
CA THR A 64 -15.01 9.84 11.78
C THR A 64 -15.24 11.28 12.25
N SER A 65 -14.17 12.00 12.64
CA SER A 65 -14.32 13.37 13.13
C SER A 65 -14.50 14.36 11.97
N VAL A 66 -15.75 14.79 11.76
CA VAL A 66 -16.10 15.84 10.78
C VAL A 66 -16.67 17.04 11.51
N PRO A 67 -16.00 18.21 11.48
CA PRO A 67 -16.55 19.44 12.05
C PRO A 67 -17.87 19.84 11.37
N GLN A 68 -18.79 20.42 12.12
CA GLN A 68 -20.05 20.92 11.58
C GLN A 68 -19.80 22.06 10.57
N ALA A 69 -20.23 21.87 9.32
CA ALA A 69 -20.04 22.84 8.26
C ALA A 69 -21.02 24.03 8.40
N SER A 70 -20.50 25.24 8.18
CA SER A 70 -21.32 26.45 8.06
C SER A 70 -21.88 26.52 6.65
N GLY A 71 -23.08 25.96 6.42
CA GLY A 71 -23.68 25.97 5.07
C GLY A 71 -24.86 25.03 4.82
N GLY A 72 -25.45 24.45 5.87
CA GLY A 72 -26.56 23.51 5.76
C GLY A 72 -26.12 22.11 5.33
N THR A 73 -27.10 21.23 5.08
CA THR A 73 -26.90 19.79 4.89
C THR A 73 -25.89 19.43 3.80
N LEU A 74 -25.88 20.17 2.70
CA LEU A 74 -25.08 19.78 1.54
C LEU A 74 -23.60 20.19 1.67
N GLU A 75 -23.31 21.27 2.39
CA GLU A 75 -21.93 21.60 2.75
C GLU A 75 -21.42 20.68 3.87
N GLN A 76 -22.32 20.19 4.73
CA GLN A 76 -22.00 19.13 5.70
C GLN A 76 -21.64 17.81 4.99
N GLU A 77 -22.47 17.37 4.04
CA GLU A 77 -22.21 16.17 3.22
C GLU A 77 -20.87 16.28 2.47
N LYS A 78 -20.58 17.45 1.89
CA LYS A 78 -19.28 17.72 1.26
C LYS A 78 -18.12 17.55 2.24
N ALA A 79 -18.24 18.05 3.47
CA ALA A 79 -17.21 17.92 4.49
C ALA A 79 -16.99 16.45 4.87
N GLU A 80 -18.07 15.69 5.01
CA GLU A 80 -18.03 14.24 5.29
C GLU A 80 -17.37 13.46 4.16
N LEU A 81 -17.77 13.71 2.90
CA LEU A 81 -17.18 13.05 1.73
C LEU A 81 -15.68 13.33 1.59
N ARG A 82 -15.23 14.57 1.87
CA ARG A 82 -13.81 14.91 1.85
C ARG A 82 -13.03 14.19 2.95
N GLN A 83 -13.61 14.04 4.14
CA GLN A 83 -12.99 13.27 5.22
C GLN A 83 -12.90 11.79 4.87
N CYS A 84 -13.97 11.20 4.35
CA CYS A 84 -13.98 9.82 3.85
C CYS A 84 -12.95 9.61 2.73
N LEU A 85 -12.84 10.55 1.80
CA LEU A 85 -11.85 10.49 0.73
C LEU A 85 -10.43 10.53 1.28
N LEU A 86 -10.13 11.40 2.25
CA LEU A 86 -8.81 11.44 2.91
C LEU A 86 -8.45 10.10 3.56
N ASP A 87 -9.38 9.50 4.30
CA ASP A 87 -9.19 8.21 4.97
C ASP A 87 -8.94 7.09 3.94
N ALA A 88 -9.86 6.93 2.98
CA ALA A 88 -9.78 5.90 1.95
C ALA A 88 -8.53 6.03 1.08
N PHE A 89 -8.19 7.25 0.66
CA PHE A 89 -7.02 7.52 -0.17
C PHE A 89 -5.73 7.21 0.59
N SER A 90 -5.65 7.58 1.87
CA SER A 90 -4.46 7.32 2.70
C SER A 90 -4.26 5.82 2.95
N ARG A 91 -5.35 5.07 3.16
CA ARG A 91 -5.29 3.60 3.26
C ARG A 91 -4.87 2.95 1.96
N ARG A 92 -5.46 3.36 0.83
CA ARG A 92 -5.07 2.87 -0.51
C ARG A 92 -3.59 3.11 -0.77
N HIS A 93 -3.09 4.31 -0.44
CA HIS A 93 -1.68 4.67 -0.57
C HIS A 93 -0.78 3.73 0.24
N GLU A 94 -1.07 3.54 1.53
CA GLU A 94 -0.26 2.66 2.38
C GLU A 94 -0.33 1.20 1.93
N CYS A 95 -1.51 0.72 1.55
CA CYS A 95 -1.68 -0.62 1.00
C CYS A 95 -0.92 -0.82 -0.32
N GLN A 96 -0.89 0.16 -1.22
CA GLN A 96 -0.11 0.06 -2.45
C GLN A 96 1.38 -0.09 -2.14
N LYS A 97 1.88 0.67 -1.16
CA LYS A 97 3.27 0.57 -0.69
C LYS A 97 3.57 -0.83 -0.14
N ILE A 98 2.71 -1.36 0.72
CA ILE A 98 2.84 -2.72 1.28
C ILE A 98 2.81 -3.76 0.15
N TYR A 99 1.86 -3.63 -0.78
CA TYR A 99 1.71 -4.52 -1.92
C TYR A 99 2.96 -4.56 -2.81
N LEU A 100 3.56 -3.41 -3.14
CA LEU A 100 4.80 -3.39 -3.94
C LEU A 100 6.01 -3.98 -3.19
N ARG A 101 6.12 -3.73 -1.88
CA ARG A 101 7.17 -4.35 -1.04
C ARG A 101 7.00 -5.87 -0.98
N GLN A 102 5.77 -6.34 -0.83
CA GLN A 102 5.43 -7.75 -0.89
C GLN A 102 5.78 -8.35 -2.26
N ALA A 103 5.42 -7.69 -3.36
CA ALA A 103 5.73 -8.18 -4.70
C ALA A 103 7.25 -8.30 -4.95
N ALA A 104 8.05 -7.34 -4.46
CA ALA A 104 9.51 -7.42 -4.50
C ALA A 104 10.05 -8.61 -3.70
N ALA A 105 9.52 -8.82 -2.50
CA ALA A 105 9.91 -9.95 -1.66
C ALA A 105 9.49 -11.32 -2.27
N GLN A 106 8.32 -11.41 -2.90
CA GLN A 106 7.88 -12.61 -3.63
C GLN A 106 8.81 -12.92 -4.82
N ARG A 107 9.20 -11.90 -5.59
CA ARG A 107 10.21 -12.07 -6.66
C ARG A 107 11.54 -12.57 -6.11
N TRP A 108 11.98 -12.03 -4.97
CA TRP A 108 13.18 -12.51 -4.29
C TRP A 108 13.07 -14.00 -3.90
N VAL A 109 11.92 -14.44 -3.37
CA VAL A 109 11.69 -15.86 -3.03
C VAL A 109 11.80 -16.72 -4.29
N THR A 110 11.11 -16.35 -5.37
CA THR A 110 11.16 -17.08 -6.65
C THR A 110 12.59 -17.15 -7.22
N ASN A 111 13.33 -16.03 -7.18
CA ASN A 111 14.71 -15.98 -7.67
C ASN A 111 15.64 -16.86 -6.84
N ARG A 112 15.51 -16.80 -5.51
CA ARG A 112 16.27 -17.65 -4.59
C ARG A 112 16.00 -19.13 -4.84
N ASP A 113 14.73 -19.51 -4.97
CA ASP A 113 14.34 -20.89 -5.26
C ASP A 113 14.93 -21.36 -6.60
N GLY A 114 14.96 -20.50 -7.61
CA GLY A 114 15.60 -20.77 -8.90
C GLY A 114 17.12 -20.93 -8.83
N ILE A 115 17.79 -20.18 -7.95
CA ILE A 115 19.24 -20.30 -7.70
C ILE A 115 19.58 -21.57 -6.93
N LEU A 116 18.73 -21.94 -5.96
CA LEU A 116 18.95 -23.09 -5.09
C LEU A 116 18.52 -24.41 -5.72
N GLN A 117 17.44 -24.41 -6.53
CA GLN A 117 16.86 -25.61 -7.15
C GLN A 117 16.61 -26.75 -6.14
N GLY A 118 16.17 -26.40 -4.92
CA GLY A 118 15.97 -27.33 -3.80
C GLY A 118 17.24 -27.74 -3.05
N ALA A 119 18.43 -27.29 -3.48
CA ALA A 119 19.67 -27.48 -2.74
C ALA A 119 19.88 -26.39 -1.67
N ARG A 120 20.82 -26.63 -0.75
CA ARG A 120 21.23 -25.62 0.24
C ARG A 120 22.21 -24.60 -0.34
N PRO A 121 22.28 -23.38 0.23
CA PRO A 121 23.33 -22.42 -0.08
C PRO A 121 24.74 -23.03 0.04
N ASN A 122 25.59 -22.77 -0.95
CA ASN A 122 26.96 -23.28 -1.01
C ASN A 122 27.88 -22.29 -1.76
N SER A 123 29.18 -22.57 -1.82
CA SER A 123 30.16 -21.66 -2.43
C SER A 123 29.89 -21.36 -3.90
N ARG A 124 29.29 -22.28 -4.66
CA ARG A 124 29.00 -22.12 -6.09
C ARG A 124 27.86 -21.14 -6.36
N ASN A 125 26.87 -21.05 -5.48
CA ASN A 125 25.70 -20.18 -5.66
C ASN A 125 25.73 -18.91 -4.80
N GLN A 126 26.73 -18.76 -3.93
CA GLN A 126 26.83 -17.64 -3.00
C GLN A 126 26.84 -16.25 -3.68
N SER A 127 27.51 -16.11 -4.83
CA SER A 127 27.53 -14.83 -5.57
C SER A 127 26.15 -14.47 -6.12
N HIS A 128 25.41 -15.44 -6.65
CA HIS A 128 24.05 -15.23 -7.16
C HIS A 128 23.06 -14.93 -6.03
N LEU A 129 23.18 -15.61 -4.89
CA LEU A 129 22.35 -15.30 -3.71
C LEU A 129 22.59 -13.87 -3.22
N ARG A 130 23.84 -13.40 -3.16
CA ARG A 130 24.15 -12.01 -2.82
C ARG A 130 23.57 -11.02 -3.83
N ALA A 131 23.63 -11.33 -5.13
CA ALA A 131 23.03 -10.49 -6.16
C ALA A 131 21.49 -10.42 -6.01
N CYS A 132 20.86 -11.54 -5.64
CA CYS A 132 19.44 -11.60 -5.34
C CYS A 132 19.07 -10.68 -4.16
N ASP A 133 19.84 -10.71 -3.06
CA ASP A 133 19.63 -9.81 -1.91
C ASP A 133 19.82 -8.33 -2.30
N GLN A 134 20.85 -8.03 -3.11
CA GLN A 134 21.09 -6.66 -3.60
C GLN A 134 19.94 -6.16 -4.47
N GLN A 135 19.40 -7.01 -5.35
CA GLN A 135 18.25 -6.67 -6.16
C GLN A 135 17.02 -6.36 -5.29
N LEU A 136 16.72 -7.18 -4.28
CA LEU A 136 15.62 -6.91 -3.35
C LEU A 136 15.78 -5.55 -2.68
N ARG A 137 16.96 -5.23 -2.15
CA ARG A 137 17.22 -3.94 -1.51
C ARG A 137 17.05 -2.78 -2.48
N ALA A 138 17.54 -2.93 -3.72
CA ALA A 138 17.37 -1.92 -4.76
C ALA A 138 15.88 -1.70 -5.08
N GLU A 139 15.10 -2.77 -5.26
CA GLU A 139 13.65 -2.68 -5.50
C GLU A 139 12.93 -2.02 -4.31
N LEU A 140 13.18 -2.46 -3.08
CA LEU A 140 12.57 -1.87 -1.88
C LEU A 140 12.92 -0.39 -1.70
N ALA A 141 14.12 0.04 -2.11
CA ALA A 141 14.53 1.45 -2.03
C ALA A 141 13.74 2.36 -3.00
N THR A 142 13.16 1.80 -4.07
CA THR A 142 12.30 2.57 -4.99
C THR A 142 10.89 2.80 -4.45
N VAL A 143 10.45 1.97 -3.49
CA VAL A 143 9.12 2.02 -2.90
C VAL A 143 9.04 3.13 -1.85
N THR A 144 8.88 4.36 -2.34
CA THR A 144 8.81 5.60 -1.53
C THR A 144 7.42 6.21 -1.57
N ASP A 145 7.05 7.00 -0.56
CA ASP A 145 5.75 7.69 -0.56
C ASP A 145 5.56 8.65 -1.74
N GLU A 146 6.63 9.17 -2.34
CA GLU A 146 6.54 10.00 -3.54
C GLU A 146 6.26 9.18 -4.80
N ALA A 147 7.00 8.08 -4.99
CA ALA A 147 6.78 7.18 -6.10
C ALA A 147 5.36 6.62 -6.10
N ILE A 148 4.87 6.15 -4.95
CA ILE A 148 3.50 5.62 -4.80
C ILE A 148 2.45 6.68 -5.11
N TYR A 149 2.61 7.89 -4.59
CA TYR A 149 1.65 8.96 -4.82
C TYR A 149 1.53 9.30 -6.31
N ASN A 150 2.68 9.46 -6.98
CA ASN A 150 2.74 9.77 -8.40
C ASN A 150 2.19 8.63 -9.28
N GLU A 151 2.48 7.37 -8.93
CA GLU A 151 1.96 6.20 -9.64
C GLU A 151 0.43 6.11 -9.54
N LEU A 152 -0.12 6.26 -8.33
CA LEU A 152 -1.57 6.24 -8.12
C LEU A 152 -2.27 7.38 -8.85
N GLN A 153 -1.71 8.59 -8.79
CA GLN A 153 -2.25 9.75 -9.51
C GLN A 153 -2.25 9.53 -11.03
N ALA A 154 -1.14 9.03 -11.59
CA ALA A 154 -1.04 8.73 -13.01
C ALA A 154 -2.03 7.63 -13.44
N SER A 155 -2.20 6.59 -12.60
CA SER A 155 -3.15 5.51 -12.82
C SER A 155 -4.59 5.99 -12.83
N ASP A 156 -4.98 6.81 -11.83
CA ASP A 156 -6.32 7.40 -11.77
C ASP A 156 -6.61 8.30 -12.98
N ALA A 157 -5.62 9.10 -13.41
CA ALA A 157 -5.73 9.94 -14.60
C ALA A 157 -5.88 9.10 -15.89
N ALA A 158 -5.11 8.01 -16.03
CA ALA A 158 -5.22 7.10 -17.16
C ALA A 158 -6.58 6.40 -17.23
N MET A 159 -7.23 6.17 -16.09
CA MET A 159 -8.59 5.63 -15.99
C MET A 159 -9.69 6.68 -16.18
N GLY A 160 -9.36 7.96 -16.37
CA GLY A 160 -10.33 9.04 -16.54
C GLY A 160 -11.13 9.37 -15.28
N ARG A 161 -10.61 9.03 -14.09
CA ARG A 161 -11.26 9.27 -12.80
C ARG A 161 -11.23 10.75 -12.43
N TRP A 162 -12.22 11.20 -11.66
CA TRP A 162 -12.26 12.58 -11.17
C TRP A 162 -11.31 12.77 -9.97
N THR A 163 -10.18 13.43 -10.20
CA THR A 163 -9.11 13.61 -9.21
C THR A 163 -8.96 15.05 -8.70
N ALA A 164 -9.86 15.96 -9.08
CA ALA A 164 -9.71 17.39 -8.83
C ALA A 164 -9.65 17.77 -7.33
N GLU A 165 -10.21 16.92 -6.46
CA GLU A 165 -10.19 17.11 -5.00
C GLU A 165 -9.43 16.01 -4.25
N ASP A 166 -8.57 15.27 -4.95
CA ASP A 166 -7.77 14.24 -4.29
C ASP A 166 -6.87 14.84 -3.21
N PRO A 167 -6.68 14.14 -2.07
CA PRO A 167 -5.80 14.60 -1.01
C PRO A 167 -4.37 14.81 -1.50
N SER A 168 -3.75 15.91 -1.08
CA SER A 168 -2.32 16.13 -1.29
C SER A 168 -1.47 15.06 -0.60
N GLN A 169 -0.28 14.77 -1.14
CA GLN A 169 0.68 13.85 -0.52
C GLN A 169 0.99 14.22 0.94
N ARG A 170 1.08 15.53 1.24
CA ARG A 170 1.31 16.03 2.61
C ARG A 170 0.16 15.67 3.55
N ALA A 171 -1.09 15.73 3.09
CA ALA A 171 -2.26 15.36 3.88
C ALA A 171 -2.27 13.86 4.18
N VAL A 172 -1.96 13.03 3.18
CA VAL A 172 -1.81 11.57 3.32
C VAL A 172 -0.73 11.22 4.33
N GLN A 173 0.47 11.82 4.21
CA GLN A 173 1.55 11.59 5.16
C GLN A 173 1.19 12.03 6.59
N ARG A 174 0.45 13.13 6.76
CA ARG A 174 -0.03 13.56 8.07
C ARG A 174 -1.00 12.53 8.67
N TRP A 175 -1.94 12.04 7.86
CA TRP A 175 -2.90 11.02 8.28
C TRP A 175 -2.19 9.73 8.73
N LEU A 176 -1.19 9.28 7.98
CA LEU A 176 -0.40 8.09 8.29
C LEU A 176 0.44 8.26 9.56
N ARG A 177 1.11 9.40 9.72
CA ARG A 177 1.93 9.69 10.91
C ARG A 177 1.12 9.71 12.20
N ALA A 178 -0.12 10.18 12.15
CA ALA A 178 -1.01 10.19 13.31
C ALA A 178 -1.43 8.77 13.77
N ARG A 179 -1.15 7.74 12.95
CA ARG A 179 -1.58 6.35 13.15
C ARG A 179 -0.42 5.37 13.10
N ARG A 180 0.83 5.83 13.26
CA ARG A 180 1.96 4.92 13.45
C ARG A 180 1.83 4.23 14.82
N PRO A 181 2.17 2.93 14.92
CA PRO A 181 2.23 2.23 16.20
C PRO A 181 3.30 2.84 17.12
#